data_AF-A0A7W0JI11-F1
#
_entry.id   AF-A0A7W0JI11-F1
#
_cell.length_a   1.000
_cell.length_b   1.000
_cell.length_c   1.000
_cell.angle_alpha   90.00
_cell.angle_beta   90.00
_cell.angle_gamma   90.00
#
_symmetry.space_group_name_H-M   'P 1'
#
loop_
_entity.id
_entity.type
_entity.pdbx_description
1 polymer ?
#
loop_
_entity_poly.entity_id
_entity_poly.type
_entity_poly.pdbx_seq_one_letter_code
_entity_poly.pdbx_strand_id
1 'polypeptide(L)'
;MFIFKRKSGGAHAFGDVHADDDRGIEVHRPQDESRRHFWAEARLLLRDLVFALMIASLVIVFVVQPVKVEGTSMLPRLEDGERIFVNKLIYYGLPELERGDIIVFWYPEDPSKSYIKRLIGLPGETVQVRDGRILINGKELGEPYLDSARNVTTQSLPPVFVRQHYYFVMGDNRDNSSDSRSWGLVPEKYIYGKALFRYWPLGRASVIKHETEYPGIPGRERFSRGGDEDEISSEH
;
A
#
# COMPACT_ATOMS: atom_id res chain seq x y z
N MET A 1 78.59 -77.72 43.89
CA MET A 1 77.45 -78.41 43.26
C MET A 1 76.21 -78.09 44.05
N PHE A 2 75.36 -77.17 43.59
CA PHE A 2 73.92 -77.08 43.92
C PHE A 2 73.24 -76.19 42.88
N ILE A 3 72.15 -76.70 42.33
CA ILE A 3 71.25 -76.06 41.36
C ILE A 3 70.06 -75.51 42.17
N PHE A 4 69.63 -74.26 41.95
CA PHE A 4 68.28 -73.93 41.48
C PHE A 4 68.00 -72.43 41.25
N LYS A 5 67.28 -72.21 40.14
CA LYS A 5 66.32 -71.14 39.79
C LYS A 5 66.78 -69.68 39.60
N ARG A 6 66.90 -69.33 38.31
CA ARG A 6 66.83 -67.97 37.76
C ARG A 6 65.42 -67.38 37.96
N LYS A 7 65.31 -66.23 38.60
CA LYS A 7 64.13 -65.34 38.53
C LYS A 7 64.59 -64.06 37.83
N SER A 8 64.28 -63.94 36.54
CA SER A 8 64.59 -62.77 35.72
C SER A 8 63.33 -62.40 34.96
N GLY A 9 62.71 -61.29 35.36
CA GLY A 9 61.49 -60.76 34.77
C GLY A 9 61.04 -59.51 35.52
N GLY A 10 61.89 -58.50 35.57
CA GLY A 10 61.51 -57.15 35.97
C GLY A 10 61.56 -56.26 34.73
N ALA A 11 60.49 -56.30 33.92
CA ALA A 11 60.26 -55.25 32.94
C ALA A 11 59.77 -54.04 33.73
N HIS A 12 60.57 -52.96 33.76
CA HIS A 12 60.06 -51.67 34.17
C HIS A 12 59.02 -51.24 33.13
N ALA A 13 57.75 -51.26 33.53
CA ALA A 13 56.66 -50.76 32.71
C ALA A 13 56.93 -49.27 32.43
N PHE A 14 57.06 -48.95 31.15
CA PHE A 14 56.95 -47.58 30.65
C PHE A 14 55.58 -47.08 31.13
N GLY A 15 55.57 -46.01 31.92
CA GLY A 15 54.38 -45.54 32.61
C GLY A 15 53.23 -45.26 31.64
N ASP A 16 52.06 -45.80 31.96
CA ASP A 16 50.82 -45.41 31.32
C ASP A 16 50.56 -43.94 31.68
N VAL A 17 50.64 -43.05 30.68
CA VAL A 17 50.22 -41.66 30.83
C VAL A 17 48.69 -41.66 30.88
N HIS A 18 48.12 -41.55 32.07
CA HIS A 18 46.69 -41.37 32.23
C HIS A 18 46.32 -39.91 31.98
N ALA A 19 45.23 -39.67 31.24
CA ALA A 19 44.72 -38.32 30.95
C ALA A 19 44.32 -37.51 32.22
N ASP A 20 44.32 -38.16 33.39
CA ASP A 20 44.03 -37.54 34.69
C ASP A 20 45.30 -37.00 35.41
N ASP A 21 46.50 -37.23 34.88
CA ASP A 21 47.77 -36.78 35.51
C ASP A 21 48.08 -35.29 35.33
N ASP A 22 47.35 -34.57 34.47
CA ASP A 22 47.52 -33.13 34.24
C ASP A 22 46.39 -32.31 34.91
N ARG A 23 46.54 -32.02 36.21
CA ARG A 23 45.62 -31.15 36.98
C ARG A 23 45.69 -29.65 36.61
N GLY A 24 46.28 -29.31 35.46
CA GLY A 24 46.43 -27.95 34.95
C GLY A 24 45.66 -27.67 33.65
N ILE A 25 44.99 -28.68 33.06
CA ILE A 25 44.27 -28.50 31.80
C ILE A 25 42.80 -28.18 32.10
N GLU A 26 42.45 -26.89 32.10
CA GLU A 26 41.06 -26.48 31.92
C GLU A 26 40.61 -26.88 30.51
N VAL A 27 39.82 -27.96 30.41
CA VAL A 27 39.16 -28.34 29.17
C VAL A 27 38.06 -27.32 28.86
N HIS A 28 38.41 -26.24 28.16
CA HIS A 28 37.43 -25.34 27.55
C HIS A 28 36.67 -26.10 26.48
N ARG A 29 35.43 -26.53 26.76
CA ARG A 29 34.56 -27.17 25.77
C ARG A 29 34.03 -26.10 24.80
N PRO A 30 34.43 -26.09 23.52
CA PRO A 30 34.04 -25.04 22.57
C PRO A 30 32.52 -25.01 22.26
N GLN A 31 31.76 -26.02 22.69
CA GLN A 31 30.32 -26.12 22.44
C GLN A 31 29.46 -25.20 23.35
N ASP A 32 29.95 -24.81 24.53
CA ASP A 32 29.18 -23.96 25.46
C ASP A 32 29.29 -22.46 25.14
N GLU A 33 30.41 -22.00 24.57
CA GLU A 33 30.56 -20.64 24.05
C GLU A 33 29.67 -20.39 22.83
N SER A 34 29.60 -21.36 21.90
CA SER A 34 28.79 -21.26 20.69
C SER A 34 27.29 -21.04 20.99
N ARG A 35 26.74 -21.75 22.00
CA ARG A 35 25.33 -21.61 22.38
C ARG A 35 25.06 -20.26 23.04
N ARG A 36 25.95 -19.78 23.92
CA ARG A 36 25.82 -18.46 24.57
C ARG A 36 25.90 -17.31 23.57
N HIS A 37 26.82 -17.39 22.61
CA HIS A 37 26.96 -16.41 21.53
C HIS A 37 25.71 -16.38 20.64
N PHE A 38 25.20 -17.56 20.26
CA PHE A 38 23.96 -17.68 19.47
C PHE A 38 22.74 -17.10 20.18
N TRP A 39 22.52 -17.38 21.47
CA TRP A 39 21.39 -16.82 22.23
C TRP A 39 21.50 -15.31 22.45
N ALA A 40 22.72 -14.78 22.58
CA ALA A 40 22.96 -13.34 22.67
C ALA A 40 22.64 -12.64 21.34
N GLU A 41 23.14 -13.16 20.22
CA GLU A 41 22.84 -12.65 18.88
C GLU A 41 21.34 -12.74 18.55
N ALA A 42 20.70 -13.88 18.85
CA ALA A 42 19.27 -14.06 18.64
C ALA A 42 18.43 -13.04 19.44
N ARG A 43 18.84 -12.70 20.68
CA ARG A 43 18.17 -11.68 21.49
C ARG A 43 18.30 -10.28 20.89
N LEU A 44 19.47 -9.96 20.33
CA LEU A 44 19.71 -8.69 19.63
C LEU A 44 18.84 -8.58 18.37
N LEU A 45 18.84 -9.63 17.54
CA LEU A 45 17.98 -9.68 16.34
C LEU A 45 16.50 -9.58 16.67
N LEU A 46 16.04 -10.27 17.72
CA LEU A 46 14.66 -10.19 18.18
C LEU A 46 14.31 -8.77 18.65
N ARG A 47 15.19 -8.14 19.44
CA ARG A 47 15.02 -6.76 19.90
C ARG A 47 14.88 -5.82 18.72
N ASP A 48 15.79 -5.91 17.75
CA ASP A 48 15.80 -5.03 16.58
C ASP A 48 14.57 -5.27 15.68
N LEU A 49 14.14 -6.53 15.53
CA LEU A 49 12.88 -6.87 14.85
C LEU A 49 11.67 -6.25 15.54
N VAL A 50 11.59 -6.32 16.87
CA VAL A 50 10.50 -5.72 17.65
C VAL A 50 10.50 -4.21 17.50
N PHE A 51 11.67 -3.56 17.57
CA PHE A 51 11.77 -2.11 17.33
C PHE A 51 11.35 -1.74 15.92
N ALA A 52 11.78 -2.48 14.90
CA ALA A 52 11.39 -2.26 13.51
C ALA A 52 9.87 -2.42 13.33
N LEU A 53 9.26 -3.47 13.89
CA LEU A 53 7.81 -3.70 13.83
C LEU A 53 7.03 -2.61 14.57
N MET A 54 7.52 -2.13 15.72
CA MET A 54 6.89 -1.05 16.48
C MET A 54 6.91 0.27 15.71
N ILE A 55 8.06 0.64 15.13
CA ILE A 55 8.19 1.85 14.30
C ILE A 55 7.31 1.72 13.06
N ALA A 56 7.36 0.58 12.36
CA ALA A 56 6.51 0.33 11.20
C ALA A 56 5.02 0.42 11.55
N SER A 57 4.60 -0.16 12.67
CA SER A 57 3.21 -0.09 13.14
C SER A 57 2.78 1.35 13.42
N LEU A 58 3.64 2.15 14.07
CA LEU A 58 3.37 3.56 14.31
C LEU A 58 3.15 4.31 12.99
N VAL A 59 4.06 4.13 12.02
CA VAL A 59 3.94 4.75 10.68
C VAL A 59 2.66 4.30 9.96
N ILE A 60 2.37 3.00 9.96
CA ILE A 60 1.19 2.43 9.29
C ILE A 60 -0.12 3.01 9.85
N VAL A 61 -0.21 3.21 11.16
CA VAL A 61 -1.42 3.80 11.80
C VAL A 61 -1.69 5.23 11.32
N PHE A 62 -0.66 5.99 10.95
CA PHE A 62 -0.83 7.33 10.38
C PHE A 62 -1.08 7.32 8.86
N VAL A 63 -0.56 6.31 8.15
CA VAL A 63 -0.66 6.18 6.69
C VAL A 63 -1.98 5.54 6.24
N VAL A 64 -2.49 4.58 7.01
CA VAL A 64 -3.65 3.77 6.63
C VAL A 64 -4.82 4.05 7.56
N GLN A 65 -5.96 4.46 7.01
CA GLN A 65 -7.18 4.66 7.79
C GLN A 65 -8.22 3.58 7.46
N PRO A 66 -8.82 2.91 8.47
CA PRO A 66 -10.01 2.10 8.26
C PRO A 66 -11.24 2.98 8.06
N VAL A 67 -12.05 2.69 7.05
CA VAL A 67 -13.34 3.33 6.79
C VAL A 67 -14.41 2.29 6.50
N LYS A 68 -15.66 2.62 6.81
CA LYS A 68 -16.85 1.83 6.46
C LYS A 68 -17.48 2.46 5.21
N VAL A 69 -17.81 1.62 4.23
CA VAL A 69 -18.56 2.05 3.05
C VAL A 69 -20.03 2.15 3.41
N GLU A 70 -20.64 3.28 3.04
CA GLU A 70 -22.07 3.53 3.25
C GLU A 70 -22.72 3.90 1.91
N GLY A 71 -23.83 3.24 1.61
CA GLY A 71 -24.59 3.40 0.38
C GLY A 71 -24.18 2.44 -0.75
N THR A 72 -24.82 2.61 -1.91
CA THR A 72 -24.77 1.66 -3.03
C THR A 72 -24.21 2.24 -4.32
N SER A 73 -23.64 3.45 -4.26
CA SER A 73 -23.14 4.17 -5.45
C SER A 73 -21.94 3.51 -6.12
N MET A 74 -21.24 2.63 -5.39
CA MET A 74 -20.04 1.92 -5.88
C MET A 74 -20.33 0.46 -6.21
N LEU A 75 -21.59 0.03 -6.26
CA LEU A 75 -21.93 -1.32 -6.69
C LEU A 75 -21.52 -1.56 -8.16
N PRO A 76 -21.11 -2.80 -8.52
CA PRO A 76 -20.93 -3.96 -7.64
C PRO A 76 -19.55 -3.98 -6.92
N ARG A 77 -18.70 -2.98 -7.19
CA ARG A 77 -17.30 -2.98 -6.72
C ARG A 77 -17.17 -2.94 -5.20
N LEU A 78 -17.97 -2.09 -4.56
CA LEU A 78 -18.06 -1.94 -3.11
C LEU A 78 -19.53 -1.96 -2.68
N GLU A 79 -19.82 -2.78 -1.68
CA GLU A 79 -21.15 -2.96 -1.11
C GLU A 79 -21.31 -2.18 0.21
N ASP A 80 -22.55 -1.84 0.53
CA ASP A 80 -22.87 -1.19 1.80
C ASP A 80 -22.43 -2.05 3.00
N GLY A 81 -21.81 -1.41 3.99
CA GLY A 81 -21.30 -2.07 5.19
C GLY A 81 -19.93 -2.74 5.05
N GLU A 82 -19.35 -2.79 3.85
CA GLU A 82 -17.96 -3.25 3.68
C GLU A 82 -16.98 -2.33 4.42
N ARG A 83 -15.90 -2.89 4.95
CA ARG A 83 -14.84 -2.11 5.58
C ARG A 83 -13.56 -2.18 4.77
N ILE A 84 -13.00 -1.02 4.50
CA ILE A 84 -11.84 -0.87 3.64
C ILE A 84 -10.76 -0.05 4.34
N PHE A 85 -9.52 -0.27 3.94
CA PHE A 85 -8.38 0.59 4.26
C PHE A 85 -8.18 1.60 3.14
N VAL A 86 -7.94 2.85 3.50
CA VAL A 86 -7.60 3.92 2.57
C VAL A 86 -6.18 4.42 2.85
N ASN A 87 -5.43 4.70 1.78
CA ASN A 87 -4.12 5.34 1.84
C ASN A 87 -4.26 6.85 2.01
N LYS A 88 -3.74 7.39 3.12
CA LYS A 88 -3.70 8.83 3.37
C LYS A 88 -2.50 9.56 2.78
N LEU A 89 -1.50 8.83 2.28
CA LEU A 89 -0.31 9.47 1.70
C LEU A 89 -0.65 10.37 0.51
N ILE A 90 -1.82 10.18 -0.11
CA ILE A 90 -2.30 11.06 -1.17
C ILE A 90 -2.46 12.52 -0.72
N TYR A 91 -2.62 12.79 0.58
CA TYR A 91 -2.60 14.15 1.13
C TYR A 91 -1.25 14.84 0.92
N TYR A 92 -0.17 14.07 0.87
CA TYR A 92 1.18 14.53 0.57
C TYR A 92 1.52 14.42 -0.93
N GLY A 93 0.53 14.15 -1.78
CA GLY A 93 0.69 14.00 -3.23
C GLY A 93 1.25 12.65 -3.67
N LEU A 94 1.25 11.62 -2.81
CA LEU A 94 1.87 10.31 -3.12
C LEU A 94 0.95 9.11 -2.79
N PRO A 95 0.66 8.19 -3.72
CA PRO A 95 0.89 8.32 -5.16
C PRO A 95 0.04 9.46 -5.76
N GLU A 96 0.42 9.93 -6.94
CA GLU A 96 -0.40 10.86 -7.70
C GLU A 96 -1.77 10.23 -8.01
N LEU A 97 -2.81 11.08 -8.03
CA LEU A 97 -4.15 10.65 -8.38
C LEU A 97 -4.25 10.43 -9.89
N GLU A 98 -4.65 9.22 -10.27
CA GLU A 98 -4.82 8.80 -11.65
C GLU A 98 -6.30 8.64 -11.99
N ARG A 99 -6.63 8.72 -13.29
CA ARG A 99 -7.97 8.39 -13.76
C ARG A 99 -8.28 6.94 -13.37
N GLY A 100 -9.50 6.68 -12.93
CA GLY A 100 -9.95 5.36 -12.51
C GLY A 100 -9.63 5.04 -11.05
N ASP A 101 -8.92 5.91 -10.34
CA ASP A 101 -8.73 5.73 -8.90
C ASP A 101 -10.05 5.81 -8.14
N ILE A 102 -10.20 4.97 -7.12
CA ILE A 102 -11.33 5.02 -6.19
C ILE A 102 -10.85 5.80 -4.99
N ILE A 103 -11.44 6.98 -4.80
CA ILE A 103 -11.01 7.96 -3.82
C ILE A 103 -12.11 8.23 -2.79
N VAL A 104 -11.67 8.64 -1.61
CA VAL A 104 -12.50 9.07 -0.50
C VAL A 104 -12.22 10.53 -0.22
N PHE A 105 -13.28 11.32 -0.13
CA PHE A 105 -13.21 12.77 -0.02
C PHE A 105 -14.36 13.32 0.81
N TRP A 106 -14.16 14.52 1.38
CA TRP A 106 -15.23 15.27 2.03
C TRP A 106 -16.19 15.83 0.99
N TYR A 107 -17.49 15.65 1.20
CA TYR A 107 -18.51 16.11 0.27
C TYR A 107 -18.46 17.64 0.11
N PRO A 108 -18.34 18.18 -1.11
CA PRO A 108 -18.07 19.60 -1.29
C PRO A 108 -19.09 20.57 -0.70
N GLU A 109 -20.38 20.21 -0.70
CA GLU A 109 -21.45 21.06 -0.15
C GLU A 109 -21.63 20.90 1.37
N ASP A 110 -21.22 19.76 1.94
CA ASP A 110 -21.28 19.48 3.38
C ASP A 110 -20.08 18.61 3.80
N PRO A 111 -18.95 19.23 4.19
CA PRO A 111 -17.72 18.53 4.56
C PRO A 111 -17.82 17.64 5.81
N SER A 112 -18.95 17.66 6.54
CA SER A 112 -19.19 16.69 7.62
C SER A 112 -19.43 15.27 7.10
N LYS A 113 -19.73 15.13 5.79
CA LYS A 113 -19.96 13.86 5.11
C LYS A 113 -18.76 13.45 4.27
N SER A 114 -18.47 12.16 4.25
CA SER A 114 -17.43 11.55 3.42
C SER A 114 -18.04 10.70 2.33
N TYR A 115 -17.63 10.89 1.08
CA TYR A 115 -18.05 10.09 -0.07
C TYR A 115 -16.89 9.27 -0.62
N ILE A 116 -17.23 8.12 -1.20
CA ILE A 116 -16.34 7.30 -2.02
C ILE A 116 -16.87 7.28 -3.45
N LYS A 117 -16.01 7.61 -4.42
CA LYS A 117 -16.31 7.66 -5.85
C LYS A 117 -15.07 7.31 -6.68
N ARG A 118 -15.27 7.02 -7.96
CA ARG A 118 -14.20 6.88 -8.94
C ARG A 118 -13.84 8.21 -9.56
N LEU A 119 -12.55 8.47 -9.69
CA LEU A 119 -12.00 9.62 -10.40
C LEU A 119 -12.16 9.41 -11.91
N ILE A 120 -12.87 10.30 -12.58
CA ILE A 120 -13.16 10.20 -14.03
C ILE A 120 -12.48 11.29 -14.83
N GLY A 121 -12.46 12.54 -14.35
CA GLY A 121 -11.84 13.68 -15.04
C GLY A 121 -10.69 14.27 -14.23
N LEU A 122 -9.56 14.49 -14.90
CA LEU A 122 -8.34 15.09 -14.34
C LEU A 122 -8.29 16.60 -14.63
N PRO A 123 -7.47 17.36 -13.88
CA PRO A 123 -7.23 18.78 -14.17
C PRO A 123 -6.84 19.04 -15.63
N GLY A 124 -7.45 20.05 -16.25
CA GLY A 124 -7.20 20.46 -17.64
C GLY A 124 -8.08 19.75 -18.67
N GLU A 125 -8.95 18.83 -18.26
CA GLU A 125 -9.75 18.04 -19.17
C GLU A 125 -11.20 18.53 -19.29
N THR A 126 -11.84 18.21 -20.40
CA THR A 126 -13.27 18.37 -20.59
C THR A 126 -13.95 17.02 -20.51
N VAL A 127 -14.85 16.85 -19.54
CA VAL A 127 -15.68 15.67 -19.37
C VAL A 127 -17.05 15.94 -19.99
N GLN A 128 -17.52 15.05 -20.87
CA GLN A 128 -18.83 15.13 -21.47
C GLN A 128 -19.56 13.79 -21.30
N VAL A 129 -20.88 13.84 -21.10
CA VAL A 129 -21.72 12.63 -21.15
C VAL A 129 -22.58 12.70 -22.40
N ARG A 130 -22.48 11.69 -23.27
CA ARG A 130 -23.27 11.59 -24.49
C ARG A 130 -23.88 10.19 -24.59
N ASP A 131 -25.20 10.12 -24.62
CA ASP A 131 -25.97 8.87 -24.70
C ASP A 131 -25.56 7.85 -23.61
N GLY A 132 -25.33 8.35 -22.39
CA GLY A 132 -24.86 7.55 -21.25
C GLY A 132 -23.37 7.20 -21.24
N ARG A 133 -22.62 7.53 -22.30
CA ARG A 133 -21.17 7.28 -22.40
C ARG A 133 -20.37 8.50 -21.98
N ILE A 134 -19.23 8.26 -21.34
CA ILE A 134 -18.30 9.31 -20.92
C ILE A 134 -17.29 9.58 -22.02
N LEU A 135 -17.09 10.86 -22.34
CA LEU A 135 -16.05 11.32 -23.23
C LEU A 135 -15.09 12.25 -22.48
N ILE A 136 -13.80 12.00 -22.60
CA ILE A 136 -12.73 12.85 -22.07
C ILE A 136 -12.04 13.53 -23.25
N ASN A 137 -12.11 14.85 -23.32
CA ASN A 137 -11.58 15.64 -24.44
C ASN A 137 -12.07 15.12 -25.80
N GLY A 138 -13.34 14.68 -25.86
CA GLY A 138 -13.97 14.14 -27.07
C GLY A 138 -13.66 12.66 -27.38
N LYS A 139 -12.85 11.98 -26.57
CA LYS A 139 -12.57 10.53 -26.71
C LYS A 139 -13.40 9.72 -25.73
N GLU A 140 -14.08 8.68 -26.22
CA GLU A 140 -14.88 7.79 -25.37
C GLU A 140 -14.00 7.04 -24.37
N LEU A 141 -14.35 7.15 -23.09
CA LEU A 141 -13.74 6.41 -22.00
C LEU A 141 -14.33 5.00 -21.97
N GLY A 142 -13.50 3.97 -22.17
CA GLY A 142 -13.93 2.59 -22.00
C GLY A 142 -14.12 2.26 -20.53
N GLU A 143 -15.32 1.84 -20.12
CA GLU A 143 -15.66 1.65 -18.69
C GLU A 143 -15.99 0.17 -18.38
N PRO A 144 -15.01 -0.75 -18.45
CA PRO A 144 -15.25 -2.20 -18.27
C PRO A 144 -15.67 -2.59 -16.84
N TYR A 145 -15.55 -1.66 -15.89
CA TYR A 145 -15.93 -1.83 -14.49
C TYR A 145 -17.42 -1.58 -14.24
N LEU A 146 -18.17 -1.07 -15.22
CA LEU A 146 -19.60 -0.84 -15.09
C LEU A 146 -20.39 -2.13 -15.32
N ASP A 147 -21.43 -2.30 -14.51
CA ASP A 147 -22.43 -3.35 -14.70
C ASP A 147 -23.57 -2.85 -15.60
N SER A 148 -23.75 -3.48 -16.77
CA SER A 148 -24.78 -3.10 -17.74
C SER A 148 -26.21 -3.32 -17.24
N ALA A 149 -26.43 -4.20 -16.26
CA ALA A 149 -27.75 -4.41 -15.66
C ALA A 149 -28.15 -3.27 -14.71
N ARG A 150 -27.18 -2.49 -14.22
CA ARG A 150 -27.38 -1.39 -13.25
C ARG A 150 -27.29 -0.01 -13.89
N ASN A 151 -26.62 0.09 -15.03
CA ASN A 151 -26.31 1.35 -15.71
C ASN A 151 -27.05 1.40 -17.05
N VAL A 152 -28.35 1.68 -16.99
CA VAL A 152 -29.26 1.64 -18.15
C VAL A 152 -29.60 3.01 -18.69
N THR A 153 -29.42 4.06 -17.87
CA THR A 153 -29.80 5.42 -18.24
C THR A 153 -28.84 6.01 -19.27
N THR A 154 -29.40 6.52 -20.37
CA THR A 154 -28.65 7.11 -21.50
C THR A 154 -28.73 8.63 -21.55
N GLN A 155 -28.66 9.28 -20.38
CA GLN A 155 -28.69 10.74 -20.32
C GLN A 155 -27.47 11.35 -21.01
N SER A 156 -27.67 12.50 -21.65
CA SER A 156 -26.58 13.39 -22.11
C SER A 156 -26.47 14.60 -21.19
N LEU A 157 -25.24 15.02 -20.91
CA LEU A 157 -24.93 16.19 -20.10
C LEU A 157 -23.99 17.12 -20.86
N PRO A 158 -24.08 18.44 -20.65
CA PRO A 158 -23.18 19.39 -21.28
C PRO A 158 -21.72 19.12 -20.85
N PRO A 159 -20.74 19.51 -21.68
CA PRO A 159 -19.33 19.40 -21.32
C PRO A 159 -18.99 20.20 -20.06
N VAL A 160 -18.20 19.62 -19.18
CA VAL A 160 -17.68 20.23 -17.95
C VAL A 160 -16.16 20.30 -18.04
N PHE A 161 -15.61 21.50 -18.01
CA PHE A 161 -14.17 21.71 -17.93
C PHE A 161 -13.69 21.54 -16.48
N VAL A 162 -12.74 20.63 -16.28
CA VAL A 162 -12.12 20.33 -14.99
C VAL A 162 -10.96 21.30 -14.79
N ARG A 163 -11.22 22.37 -14.04
CA ARG A 163 -10.20 23.37 -13.69
C ARG A 163 -9.06 22.78 -12.86
N GLN A 164 -7.93 23.49 -12.80
CA GLN A 164 -6.76 23.11 -11.99
C GLN A 164 -7.13 22.92 -10.51
N HIS A 165 -6.54 21.90 -9.86
CA HIS A 165 -6.82 21.48 -8.48
C HIS A 165 -8.25 20.96 -8.22
N TYR A 166 -8.93 20.50 -9.26
CA TYR A 166 -10.24 19.88 -9.15
C TYR A 166 -10.30 18.58 -9.93
N TYR A 167 -11.25 17.73 -9.55
CA TYR A 167 -11.49 16.44 -10.18
C TYR A 167 -12.98 16.25 -10.46
N PHE A 168 -13.29 15.54 -11.53
CA PHE A 168 -14.64 15.05 -11.81
C PHE A 168 -14.75 13.60 -11.36
N VAL A 169 -15.72 13.27 -10.52
CA VAL A 169 -15.87 11.94 -9.92
C VAL A 169 -17.25 11.35 -10.18
N MET A 170 -17.35 10.03 -10.29
CA MET A 170 -18.60 9.32 -10.51
C MET A 170 -18.68 8.02 -9.71
N GLY A 171 -19.90 7.58 -9.39
CA GLY A 171 -20.11 6.23 -8.87
C GLY A 171 -20.10 5.19 -9.97
N ASP A 172 -19.72 3.96 -9.64
CA ASP A 172 -19.79 2.80 -10.55
C ASP A 172 -21.24 2.34 -10.80
N ASN A 173 -22.14 2.63 -9.85
CA ASN A 173 -23.58 2.49 -10.00
C ASN A 173 -24.18 3.83 -10.45
N ARG A 174 -24.02 4.15 -11.74
CA ARG A 174 -24.32 5.44 -12.38
C ARG A 174 -25.74 5.89 -12.15
N ASP A 175 -26.71 4.98 -12.22
CA ASP A 175 -28.12 5.34 -12.12
C ASP A 175 -28.53 5.62 -10.67
N ASN A 176 -27.72 5.18 -9.69
CA ASN A 176 -27.97 5.37 -8.26
C ASN A 176 -26.78 6.01 -7.52
N SER A 177 -26.16 7.01 -8.13
CA SER A 177 -25.03 7.72 -7.57
C SER A 177 -25.26 9.23 -7.60
N SER A 178 -25.18 9.85 -6.42
CA SER A 178 -25.02 11.30 -6.27
C SER A 178 -23.52 11.64 -6.40
N ASP A 179 -23.13 12.24 -7.52
CA ASP A 179 -21.74 12.51 -7.87
C ASP A 179 -21.58 13.80 -8.68
N SER A 180 -20.43 14.00 -9.33
CA SER A 180 -20.11 15.27 -10.00
C SER A 180 -21.11 15.69 -11.09
N ARG A 181 -21.95 14.76 -11.56
CA ARG A 181 -23.08 15.09 -12.45
C ARG A 181 -24.14 15.97 -11.78
N SER A 182 -24.28 15.89 -10.45
CA SER A 182 -25.32 16.59 -9.68
C SER A 182 -24.79 17.82 -8.94
N TRP A 183 -23.62 17.72 -8.32
CA TRP A 183 -23.06 18.76 -7.43
C TRP A 183 -21.72 19.34 -7.91
N GLY A 184 -21.20 18.88 -9.06
CA GLY A 184 -20.02 19.45 -9.70
C GLY A 184 -18.67 18.89 -9.23
N LEU A 185 -17.61 19.68 -9.37
CA LEU A 185 -16.23 19.21 -9.21
C LEU A 185 -15.79 19.10 -7.74
N VAL A 186 -14.90 18.16 -7.46
CA VAL A 186 -14.27 17.97 -6.14
C VAL A 186 -12.95 18.74 -6.09
N PRO A 187 -12.77 19.67 -5.12
CA PRO A 187 -11.46 20.27 -4.87
C PRO A 187 -10.44 19.19 -4.43
N GLU A 188 -9.21 19.24 -4.95
CA GLU A 188 -8.11 18.32 -4.59
C GLU A 188 -7.91 18.23 -3.07
N LYS A 189 -7.99 19.39 -2.37
CA LYS A 189 -7.88 19.49 -0.92
C LYS A 189 -8.93 18.70 -0.12
N TYR A 190 -10.03 18.28 -0.75
CA TYR A 190 -11.07 17.50 -0.08
C TYR A 190 -10.82 15.99 -0.17
N ILE A 191 -9.90 15.57 -1.04
CA ILE A 191 -9.55 14.18 -1.23
C ILE A 191 -8.51 13.79 -0.17
N TYR A 192 -8.85 12.81 0.67
CA TYR A 192 -8.01 12.44 1.82
C TYR A 192 -7.64 10.97 1.85
N GLY A 193 -8.25 10.12 1.01
CA GLY A 193 -7.85 8.72 0.90
C GLY A 193 -8.00 8.12 -0.49
N LYS A 194 -7.09 7.21 -0.87
CA LYS A 194 -7.25 6.28 -2.00
C LYS A 194 -7.58 4.89 -1.46
N ALA A 195 -8.64 4.26 -1.96
CA ALA A 195 -9.12 2.98 -1.45
C ALA A 195 -8.14 1.84 -1.79
N LEU A 196 -7.54 1.17 -0.80
CA LEU A 196 -6.50 0.17 -1.02
C LEU A 196 -7.02 -1.28 -0.95
N PHE A 197 -7.67 -1.62 0.16
CA PHE A 197 -7.94 -3.02 0.51
C PHE A 197 -9.25 -3.14 1.26
N ARG A 198 -10.11 -4.06 0.82
CA ARG A 198 -11.29 -4.48 1.56
C ARG A 198 -10.90 -5.59 2.52
N TYR A 199 -11.11 -5.38 3.82
CA TYR A 199 -10.77 -6.36 4.86
C TYR A 199 -12.01 -7.01 5.50
N TRP A 200 -13.20 -6.45 5.31
CA TRP A 200 -14.45 -7.02 5.81
C TRP A 200 -15.58 -6.89 4.77
N PRO A 201 -16.39 -7.94 4.54
CA PRO A 201 -16.37 -9.26 5.21
C PRO A 201 -15.16 -10.12 4.79
N LEU A 202 -14.68 -10.99 5.69
CA LEU A 202 -13.44 -11.76 5.48
C LEU A 202 -13.47 -12.62 4.21
N GLY A 203 -14.64 -13.20 3.87
CA GLY A 203 -14.82 -14.00 2.65
C GLY A 203 -14.71 -13.20 1.34
N ARG A 204 -14.69 -11.87 1.41
CA ARG A 204 -14.50 -10.95 0.28
C ARG A 204 -13.23 -10.12 0.42
N ALA A 205 -12.35 -10.44 1.36
CA ALA A 205 -11.14 -9.68 1.57
C ALA A 205 -10.28 -9.65 0.29
N SER A 206 -9.98 -8.47 -0.22
CA SER A 206 -9.33 -8.30 -1.53
C SER A 206 -8.75 -6.92 -1.71
N VAL A 207 -7.68 -6.81 -2.49
CA VAL A 207 -7.18 -5.53 -3.00
C VAL A 207 -8.25 -4.86 -3.86
N ILE A 208 -8.45 -3.56 -3.66
CA ILE A 208 -9.35 -2.77 -4.48
C ILE A 208 -8.62 -2.46 -5.78
N LYS A 209 -9.24 -2.84 -6.89
CA LYS A 209 -8.68 -2.64 -8.23
C LYS A 209 -9.02 -1.23 -8.67
N HIS A 210 -8.02 -0.55 -9.19
CA HIS A 210 -8.14 0.73 -9.87
C HIS A 210 -7.89 0.50 -11.35
N GLU A 211 -8.84 0.88 -12.18
CA GLU A 211 -8.73 0.76 -13.63
C GLU A 211 -8.02 2.02 -14.16
N THR A 212 -6.70 2.07 -14.13
CA THR A 212 -5.92 3.28 -14.49
C THR A 212 -5.45 3.33 -15.95
N GLU A 213 -5.55 2.20 -16.66
CA GLU A 213 -5.16 2.09 -18.06
C GLU A 213 -6.36 2.31 -18.99
N TYR A 214 -6.36 3.44 -19.71
CA TYR A 214 -7.38 3.79 -20.71
C TYR A 214 -6.71 4.02 -22.07
N PRO A 215 -6.68 3.02 -22.96
CA PRO A 215 -6.03 3.13 -24.26
C PRO A 215 -6.54 4.33 -25.06
N GLY A 216 -5.62 5.18 -25.51
CA GLY A 216 -5.94 6.35 -26.34
C GLY A 216 -6.39 7.60 -25.56
N ILE A 217 -6.58 7.52 -24.25
CA ILE A 217 -6.87 8.67 -23.38
C ILE A 217 -5.65 8.91 -22.49
N PRO A 218 -4.91 10.02 -22.68
CA PRO A 218 -3.76 10.31 -21.85
C PRO A 218 -4.17 10.45 -20.37
N GLY A 219 -3.26 10.04 -19.49
CA GLY A 219 -3.36 10.35 -18.06
C GLY A 219 -3.00 11.81 -17.78
N ARG A 220 -2.74 12.14 -16.51
CA ARG A 220 -2.27 13.47 -16.12
C ARG A 220 -0.98 13.74 -16.88
N GLU A 221 -0.92 14.83 -17.66
CA GLU A 221 0.37 15.31 -18.15
C GLU A 221 1.22 15.62 -16.92
N ARG A 222 2.35 14.93 -16.77
CA ARG A 222 3.34 15.30 -15.78
C ARG A 222 3.78 16.71 -16.15
N PHE A 223 3.20 17.71 -15.49
CA PHE A 223 3.78 19.04 -15.48
C PHE A 223 5.17 18.86 -14.87
N SER A 224 6.17 18.83 -15.74
CA SER A 224 7.57 18.96 -15.35
C SER A 224 7.68 20.21 -14.52
N ARG A 225 7.82 20.03 -13.21
CA ARG A 225 8.11 21.09 -12.26
C ARG A 225 9.56 21.50 -12.51
N GLY A 226 9.80 22.27 -13.57
CA GLY A 226 11.13 22.65 -14.01
C GLY A 226 11.07 23.47 -15.30
N GLY A 227 11.12 24.79 -15.15
CA GLY A 227 11.29 25.73 -16.25
C GLY A 227 10.20 26.80 -16.30
N ASP A 228 10.17 27.70 -15.31
CA ASP A 228 9.49 29.01 -15.39
C ASP A 228 10.14 29.97 -14.36
N GLU A 229 11.47 30.06 -14.33
CA GLU A 229 12.19 31.11 -13.59
C GLU A 229 13.14 31.97 -14.44
N ASP A 230 13.31 31.68 -15.74
CA ASP A 230 14.23 32.42 -16.61
C ASP A 230 13.52 33.17 -17.75
N GLU A 231 12.57 34.05 -17.43
CA GLU A 231 12.13 35.07 -18.40
C GLU A 231 11.60 36.36 -17.74
N ILE A 232 12.29 36.84 -16.70
CA ILE A 232 12.13 38.22 -16.21
C ILE A 232 13.50 38.80 -15.85
N SER A 233 14.38 39.01 -16.84
CA SER A 233 15.46 40.00 -16.74
C SER A 233 16.01 40.40 -18.12
N SER A 234 15.23 41.10 -18.93
CA SER A 234 15.78 41.81 -20.10
C SER A 234 14.93 43.00 -20.55
N GLU A 235 14.27 43.68 -19.62
CA GLU A 235 13.93 45.10 -19.82
C GLU A 235 14.12 45.80 -18.48
N HIS A 236 15.23 46.53 -18.33
CA HIS A 236 15.40 47.81 -17.62
C HIS A 236 16.88 48.21 -17.68
#